data_AF-A0AAD7ACP2-F1
#
_entry.id   AF-A0AAD7ACP2-F1
#
_cell.length_a   1.000
_cell.length_b   1.000
_cell.length_c   1.000
_cell.angle_alpha   90.00
_cell.angle_beta   90.00
_cell.angle_gamma   90.00
#
_symmetry.space_group_name_H-M   'P 1'
#
loop_
_entity.id
_entity.type
_entity.pdbx_description
1 polymer ?
#
loop_
_entity_poly.entity_id
_entity_poly.type
_entity_poly.pdbx_seq_one_letter_code
_entity_poly.pdbx_strand_id
1 'polypeptide(L)'
;MEETYGWEHGAYIWGRGFHNIHIERLWCDVTRGFGCKWSNFFHTLELSCGLHPDLDAHIWLLHHLFLPGINQDATDWAQTWNEHKIWFDGECTESPRDMFFFGMIQNGARGFDDLQDGDDDVENLDAYGIDWEELHDTNI
;
A
#
# COMPACT_ATOMS: atom_id res chain seq x y z
N MET A 1 -26.87 6.58 21.50
CA MET A 1 -25.93 5.72 20.76
C MET A 1 -25.07 6.63 19.87
N GLU A 2 -24.56 7.71 20.47
CA GLU A 2 -24.20 8.97 19.80
C GLU A 2 -22.82 9.50 20.28
N GLU A 3 -21.96 8.64 20.84
CA GLU A 3 -20.77 9.13 21.57
C GLU A 3 -19.40 8.80 20.96
N THR A 4 -19.30 8.23 19.76
CA THR A 4 -17.96 7.83 19.24
C THR A 4 -17.54 8.31 17.86
N TYR A 5 -18.38 8.99 17.07
CA TYR A 5 -17.93 9.48 15.77
C TYR A 5 -18.49 10.88 15.47
N GLY A 6 -17.59 11.86 15.40
CA GLY A 6 -17.87 13.22 14.98
C GLY A 6 -18.36 13.24 13.54
N TRP A 7 -19.34 14.09 13.28
CA TRP A 7 -20.28 13.99 12.16
C TRP A 7 -19.70 14.29 10.78
N GLU A 8 -18.48 14.81 10.64
CA GLU A 8 -18.07 15.39 9.36
C GLU A 8 -16.59 15.11 9.07
N HIS A 9 -16.33 14.64 7.85
CA HIS A 9 -15.04 14.54 7.14
C HIS A 9 -14.27 13.22 7.30
N GLY A 10 -14.27 12.45 6.20
CA GLY A 10 -13.24 11.53 5.71
C GLY A 10 -12.63 10.56 6.73
N ALA A 11 -12.79 9.26 6.51
CA ALA A 11 -11.97 8.25 7.18
C ALA A 11 -10.51 8.30 6.64
N TYR A 12 -9.85 9.43 6.84
CA TYR A 12 -8.43 9.63 6.63
C TYR A 12 -7.71 8.86 7.73
N ILE A 13 -7.16 7.70 7.37
CA ILE A 13 -6.42 6.82 8.28
C ILE A 13 -5.07 7.48 8.56
N TRP A 14 -5.04 8.45 9.47
CA TRP A 14 -3.83 9.14 9.89
C TRP A 14 -3.75 9.26 11.41
N GLY A 15 -2.62 8.80 11.96
CA GLY A 15 -2.29 8.89 13.38
C GLY A 15 -1.19 7.90 13.78
N ARG A 16 -0.20 8.37 14.56
CA ARG A 16 0.78 7.50 15.22
C ARG A 16 0.06 6.57 16.21
N GLY A 17 -0.03 5.29 15.89
CA GLY A 17 -0.33 4.22 16.86
C GLY A 17 -1.36 3.19 16.39
N PHE A 18 -1.02 1.91 16.54
CA PHE A 18 -1.81 0.66 16.45
C PHE A 18 -2.76 0.44 15.24
N HIS A 19 -3.18 1.48 14.53
CA HIS A 19 -4.16 1.45 13.44
C HIS A 19 -3.51 1.21 12.08
N ASN A 20 -2.23 1.54 11.92
CA ASN A 20 -1.50 1.29 10.67
C ASN A 20 -0.85 -0.10 10.61
N ILE A 21 -0.97 -0.92 11.66
CA ILE A 21 -0.32 -2.24 11.75
C ILE A 21 -0.69 -3.13 10.55
N HIS A 22 -1.95 -3.09 10.10
CA HIS A 22 -2.38 -3.88 8.95
C HIS A 22 -1.81 -3.36 7.63
N ILE A 23 -1.72 -2.04 7.45
CA ILE A 23 -1.12 -1.42 6.27
C ILE A 23 0.39 -1.69 6.24
N GLU A 24 1.08 -1.53 7.36
CA GLU A 24 2.51 -1.82 7.49
C GLU A 24 2.82 -3.30 7.24
N ARG A 25 2.02 -4.21 7.79
CA ARG A 25 2.15 -5.65 7.54
C ARG A 25 1.89 -5.99 6.07
N LEU A 26 0.87 -5.40 5.47
CA LEU A 26 0.58 -5.55 4.04
C LEU A 26 1.76 -5.06 3.19
N TRP A 27 2.36 -3.91 3.53
CA TRP A 27 3.56 -3.41 2.85
C TRP A 27 4.75 -4.36 2.97
N CYS A 28 4.93 -4.99 4.13
CA CYS A 28 5.95 -6.03 4.30
C CYS A 28 5.67 -7.24 3.41
N ASP A 29 4.42 -7.66 3.31
CA ASP A 29 4.00 -8.81 2.48
C ASP A 29 4.10 -8.50 0.98
N VAL A 30 3.76 -7.28 0.55
CA VAL A 30 3.99 -6.74 -0.81
C VAL A 30 5.47 -6.80 -1.18
N THR A 31 6.31 -6.24 -0.29
CA THR A 31 7.76 -6.19 -0.49
C THR A 31 8.33 -7.59 -0.61
N ARG A 32 7.93 -8.52 0.26
CA ARG A 32 8.37 -9.92 0.21
C ARG A 32 7.81 -10.68 -0.99
N GLY A 33 6.58 -10.38 -1.38
CA GLY A 33 5.83 -11.11 -2.40
C GLY A 33 6.32 -10.87 -3.81
N PHE A 34 6.50 -9.61 -4.20
CA PHE A 34 7.03 -9.27 -5.52
C PHE A 34 8.09 -8.15 -5.52
N GLY A 35 8.07 -7.26 -4.52
CA GLY A 35 9.02 -6.13 -4.47
C GLY A 35 10.50 -6.53 -4.43
N CYS A 36 10.86 -7.52 -3.61
CA CYS A 36 12.23 -8.00 -3.46
C CYS A 36 12.80 -8.56 -4.77
N LYS A 37 11.97 -9.21 -5.60
CA LYS A 37 12.37 -9.75 -6.91
C LYS A 37 12.83 -8.63 -7.83
N TRP A 38 12.04 -7.57 -7.96
CA TRP A 38 12.37 -6.43 -8.82
C TRP A 38 13.53 -5.60 -8.26
N SER A 39 13.59 -5.40 -6.94
CA SER A 39 14.72 -4.73 -6.30
C SER A 39 16.04 -5.45 -6.56
N ASN A 40 16.08 -6.77 -6.39
CA ASN A 40 17.27 -7.58 -6.67
C ASN A 40 17.65 -7.56 -8.15
N PHE A 41 16.66 -7.57 -9.04
CA PHE A 41 16.88 -7.46 -10.47
C PHE A 41 17.54 -6.13 -10.85
N PHE A 42 17.05 -5.00 -10.34
CA PHE A 42 17.64 -3.69 -10.63
C PHE A 42 19.02 -3.50 -9.99
N HIS A 43 19.25 -4.00 -8.77
CA HIS A 43 20.60 -4.04 -8.19
C HIS A 43 21.57 -4.85 -9.04
N THR A 44 21.12 -5.95 -9.65
CA THR A 44 21.95 -6.73 -10.57
C THR A 44 22.31 -5.93 -11.82
N LEU A 45 21.36 -5.15 -12.37
CA LEU A 45 21.61 -4.27 -13.52
C LEU A 45 22.60 -3.16 -13.18
N GLU A 46 22.55 -2.61 -11.96
CA GLU A 46 23.50 -1.61 -11.48
C GLU A 46 24.91 -2.19 -11.38
N LEU A 47 25.05 -3.34 -10.71
CA LEU A 47 26.35 -3.96 -10.47
C LEU A 47 27.02 -4.53 -11.72
N SER A 48 26.25 -5.04 -12.67
CA SER A 48 26.79 -5.85 -13.79
C SER A 48 26.48 -5.31 -15.19
N CYS A 49 25.50 -4.41 -15.34
CA CYS A 49 25.04 -3.92 -16.65
C CYS A 49 25.20 -2.40 -16.83
N GLY A 50 25.78 -1.68 -15.86
CA GLY A 50 26.04 -0.25 -15.98
C GLY A 50 24.79 0.62 -15.88
N LEU A 51 23.75 0.15 -15.18
CA LEU A 51 22.61 0.98 -14.84
C LEU A 51 23.03 2.06 -13.84
N HIS A 52 22.89 3.33 -14.20
CA HIS A 52 23.07 4.47 -13.30
C HIS A 52 21.71 4.99 -12.78
N PRO A 53 21.44 4.91 -11.46
CA PRO A 53 20.18 5.38 -10.88
C PRO A 53 20.04 6.90 -10.93
N ASP A 54 21.15 7.66 -10.96
CA ASP A 54 21.13 9.13 -11.01
C ASP A 54 20.85 9.70 -12.42
N LEU A 55 20.71 8.85 -13.44
CA LEU A 55 20.43 9.27 -14.80
C LEU A 55 18.95 9.11 -15.14
N ASP A 56 18.24 10.22 -15.31
CA ASP A 56 16.81 10.24 -15.69
C ASP A 56 16.51 9.41 -16.95
N ALA A 57 17.45 9.38 -17.91
CA ALA A 57 17.31 8.57 -19.12
C ALA A 57 17.26 7.07 -18.81
N HIS A 58 18.02 6.61 -17.82
CA HIS A 58 18.02 5.21 -17.39
C HIS A 58 16.75 4.88 -16.61
N ILE A 59 16.28 5.78 -15.74
CA ILE A 59 15.00 5.63 -15.03
C ILE A 59 13.85 5.53 -16.05
N TRP A 60 13.81 6.44 -17.03
CA TRP A 60 12.80 6.41 -18.09
C TRP A 60 12.83 5.09 -18.87
N LEU A 61 14.02 4.60 -19.21
CA LEU A 61 14.19 3.33 -19.92
C LEU A 61 13.70 2.15 -19.08
N LEU A 62 14.00 2.12 -17.77
CA LEU A 62 13.49 1.09 -16.87
C LEU A 62 11.97 1.12 -16.80
N HIS A 63 11.36 2.31 -16.67
CA HIS A 63 9.91 2.44 -16.69
C HIS A 63 9.33 1.94 -18.02
N HIS A 64 9.91 2.35 -19.14
CA HIS A 64 9.42 1.94 -20.46
C HIS A 64 9.46 0.41 -20.66
N LEU A 65 10.52 -0.25 -20.19
CA LEU A 65 10.72 -1.68 -20.40
C LEU A 65 10.01 -2.55 -19.36
N PHE A 66 10.07 -2.17 -18.07
CA PHE A 66 9.74 -3.06 -16.97
C PHE A 66 8.49 -2.66 -16.19
N LEU A 67 8.02 -1.41 -16.29
CA LEU A 67 6.79 -0.98 -15.59
C LEU A 67 5.56 -1.82 -15.98
N PRO A 68 5.33 -2.19 -17.25
CA PRO A 68 4.23 -3.09 -17.59
C PRO A 68 4.35 -4.45 -16.90
N GLY A 69 5.57 -4.98 -16.81
CA GLY A 69 5.84 -6.25 -16.13
C GLY A 69 5.64 -6.18 -14.61
N ILE A 70 6.09 -5.09 -13.99
CA ILE A 70 5.90 -4.83 -12.55
C ILE A 70 4.39 -4.73 -12.24
N ASN A 71 3.63 -4.00 -13.06
CA ASN A 71 2.19 -3.85 -12.86
C ASN A 71 1.45 -5.19 -13.00
N GLN A 72 1.87 -6.04 -13.95
CA GLN A 72 1.30 -7.38 -14.07
C GLN A 72 1.63 -8.24 -12.86
N ASP A 73 2.89 -8.28 -12.43
CA ASP A 73 3.34 -9.05 -11.26
C ASP A 73 2.63 -8.58 -9.97
N ALA A 74 2.42 -7.26 -9.83
CA ALA A 74 1.65 -6.68 -8.73
C ALA A 74 0.17 -7.09 -8.80
N THR A 75 -0.43 -7.13 -9.99
CA THR A 75 -1.81 -7.58 -10.19
C THR A 75 -1.97 -9.06 -9.83
N ASP A 76 -1.05 -9.90 -10.30
CA ASP A 76 -1.05 -11.34 -10.04
C ASP A 76 -0.85 -11.63 -8.54
N TRP A 77 0.07 -10.90 -7.91
CA TRP A 77 0.27 -10.96 -6.46
C TRP A 77 -0.99 -10.53 -5.71
N ALA A 78 -1.63 -9.43 -6.09
CA ALA A 78 -2.86 -8.95 -5.44
C ALA A 78 -4.01 -9.95 -5.59
N GLN A 79 -4.17 -10.59 -6.75
CA GLN A 79 -5.17 -11.64 -6.93
C GLN A 79 -4.92 -12.82 -6.01
N THR A 80 -3.67 -13.28 -5.94
CA THR A 80 -3.24 -14.38 -5.07
C THR A 80 -3.42 -14.03 -3.59
N TRP A 81 -3.03 -12.82 -3.21
CA TRP A 81 -3.18 -12.32 -1.85
C TRP A 81 -4.66 -12.16 -1.49
N ASN A 82 -5.53 -11.73 -2.39
CA ASN A 82 -6.95 -11.62 -2.04
C ASN A 82 -7.63 -12.98 -1.80
N GLU A 83 -7.01 -14.08 -2.25
CA GLU A 83 -7.51 -15.45 -2.08
C GLU A 83 -6.88 -16.20 -0.91
N HIS A 84 -5.75 -15.71 -0.38
CA HIS A 84 -5.08 -16.39 0.73
C HIS A 84 -5.95 -16.32 2.00
N LYS A 85 -5.92 -17.37 2.82
CA LYS A 85 -6.69 -17.38 4.06
C LYS A 85 -5.92 -16.67 5.16
N ILE A 86 -6.56 -15.72 5.82
CA ILE A 86 -6.00 -15.06 7.00
C ILE A 86 -6.46 -15.81 8.25
N TRP A 87 -5.52 -16.15 9.10
CA TRP A 87 -5.81 -16.79 10.38
C TRP A 87 -5.99 -15.73 11.46
N PHE A 88 -7.16 -15.74 12.10
CA PHE A 88 -7.46 -14.99 13.31
C PHE A 88 -7.64 -15.96 14.47
N ASP A 89 -7.09 -15.63 15.63
CA ASP A 89 -7.20 -16.47 16.81
C ASP A 89 -8.66 -16.52 17.29
N GLY A 90 -9.29 -17.69 17.16
CA GLY A 90 -10.68 -17.92 17.58
C GLY A 90 -11.77 -17.77 16.51
N GLU A 91 -11.44 -17.40 15.27
CA GLU A 91 -12.41 -17.23 14.17
C GLU A 91 -12.13 -18.13 12.95
N CYS A 92 -13.11 -18.22 12.05
CA CYS A 92 -12.98 -18.95 10.79
C CYS A 92 -11.88 -18.34 9.90
N THR A 93 -11.08 -19.18 9.27
CA THR A 93 -10.04 -18.75 8.33
C THR A 93 -10.70 -18.35 7.00
N GLU A 94 -10.90 -17.05 6.81
CA GLU A 94 -11.51 -16.48 5.61
C GLU A 94 -10.46 -15.76 4.75
N SER A 95 -10.71 -15.68 3.43
CA SER A 95 -9.87 -14.88 2.55
C SER A 95 -10.25 -13.39 2.64
N PRO A 96 -9.32 -12.44 2.35
CA PRO A 96 -9.67 -11.02 2.22
C PRO A 96 -10.87 -10.77 1.33
N ARG A 97 -10.99 -11.52 0.22
CA ARG A 97 -12.12 -11.44 -0.69
C ARG A 97 -13.42 -11.89 -0.02
N ASP A 98 -13.40 -13.00 0.72
CA ASP A 98 -14.57 -13.51 1.43
C ASP A 98 -15.00 -12.53 2.53
N MET A 99 -14.05 -12.04 3.33
CA MET A 99 -14.30 -11.05 4.37
C MET A 99 -14.93 -9.78 3.80
N PHE A 100 -14.44 -9.28 2.66
CA PHE A 100 -15.03 -8.14 1.98
C PHE A 100 -16.45 -8.45 1.49
N PHE A 101 -16.65 -9.59 0.83
CA PHE A 101 -17.95 -10.00 0.28
C PHE A 101 -19.01 -10.20 1.37
N PHE A 102 -18.71 -11.00 2.40
CA PHE A 102 -19.63 -11.24 3.52
C PHE A 102 -19.82 -10.00 4.38
N GLY A 103 -18.77 -9.19 4.57
CA GLY A 103 -18.84 -7.92 5.26
C GLY A 103 -19.81 -6.94 4.60
N MET A 104 -19.79 -6.83 3.25
CA MET A 104 -20.76 -6.02 2.50
C MET A 104 -22.19 -6.53 2.65
N ILE A 105 -22.40 -7.84 2.64
CA ILE A 105 -23.73 -8.44 2.81
C ILE A 105 -24.28 -8.16 4.22
N GLN A 106 -23.44 -8.30 5.25
CA GLN A 106 -23.85 -8.18 6.64
C GLN A 106 -24.03 -6.72 7.07
N ASN A 107 -23.15 -5.82 6.62
CA ASN A 107 -23.07 -4.44 7.12
C ASN A 107 -23.52 -3.38 6.10
N GLY A 108 -23.98 -3.81 4.92
CA GLY A 108 -24.30 -2.93 3.79
C GLY A 108 -23.05 -2.51 3.00
N ALA A 109 -23.27 -1.95 1.80
CA ALA A 109 -22.18 -1.40 1.00
C ALA A 109 -21.56 -0.20 1.74
N ARG A 110 -20.34 -0.36 2.25
CA ARG A 110 -19.54 0.71 2.86
C ARG A 110 -18.40 1.08 1.91
N GLY A 111 -18.06 2.36 1.83
CA GLY A 111 -16.96 2.86 0.98
C GLY A 111 -17.33 3.20 -0.48
N PHE A 112 -18.62 3.16 -0.84
CA PHE A 112 -19.11 3.66 -2.13
C PHE A 112 -19.68 5.09 -2.07
N ASP A 113 -19.99 5.60 -0.87
CA ASP A 113 -20.50 6.97 -0.69
C ASP A 113 -19.40 8.04 -0.93
N ASP A 114 -18.12 7.69 -0.82
CA ASP A 114 -16.96 8.60 -1.04
C ASP A 114 -16.57 8.77 -2.53
N LEU A 115 -17.27 8.13 -3.47
CA LEU A 115 -17.00 8.32 -4.91
C LEU A 115 -17.69 9.57 -5.49
N GLN A 116 -18.37 10.36 -4.66
CA GLN A 116 -18.90 11.67 -5.04
C GLN A 116 -17.99 12.77 -4.47
N ASP A 117 -17.21 13.39 -5.35
CA ASP A 117 -16.39 14.59 -5.14
C ASP A 117 -15.31 14.49 -4.05
N GLY A 118 -14.12 14.06 -4.45
CA GLY A 118 -12.89 14.21 -3.69
C GLY A 118 -11.78 14.68 -4.62
N ASP A 119 -11.86 15.92 -5.12
CA ASP A 119 -10.74 16.66 -5.69
C ASP A 119 -9.82 17.12 -4.54
N ASP A 120 -9.39 16.17 -3.70
CA ASP A 120 -8.38 16.42 -2.69
C ASP A 120 -7.03 16.37 -3.42
N ASP A 121 -6.60 17.53 -3.92
CA ASP A 121 -5.24 17.76 -4.36
C ASP A 121 -4.28 17.26 -3.26
N VAL A 122 -3.68 16.09 -3.48
CA VAL A 122 -2.63 15.56 -2.61
C VAL A 122 -1.43 16.50 -2.79
N GLU A 123 -1.36 17.55 -1.97
CA GLU A 123 -0.44 18.69 -2.12
C GLU A 123 1.03 18.28 -2.23
N ASN A 124 1.41 17.07 -1.82
CA ASN A 124 2.77 16.59 -2.01
C ASN A 124 2.90 15.06 -1.97
N LEU A 125 2.78 14.41 -3.13
CA LEU A 125 3.02 12.96 -3.26
C LEU A 125 4.45 12.57 -2.86
N ASP A 126 5.43 13.48 -3.06
CA ASP A 126 6.84 13.24 -2.77
C ASP A 126 7.16 13.27 -1.26
N ALA A 127 6.24 13.78 -0.43
CA ALA A 127 6.35 13.75 1.02
C ALA A 127 5.68 12.52 1.66
N TYR A 128 5.06 11.64 0.86
CA TYR A 128 4.36 10.47 1.36
C TYR A 128 5.35 9.46 1.97
N GLY A 129 5.22 9.23 3.28
CA GLY A 129 6.09 8.32 4.03
C GLY A 129 7.34 8.95 4.65
N ILE A 130 7.51 10.27 4.58
CA ILE A 130 8.56 10.99 5.32
C ILE A 130 8.03 11.40 6.69
N ASP A 131 8.61 10.86 7.76
CA ASP A 131 8.31 11.26 9.14
C ASP A 131 9.08 12.55 9.49
N TRP A 132 8.44 13.70 9.24
CA TRP A 132 9.02 15.01 9.54
C TRP A 132 9.23 15.25 11.04
N GLU A 133 8.54 14.50 11.93
CA GLU A 133 8.78 14.60 13.39
C GLU A 133 10.12 13.99 13.80
N GLU A 134 10.59 12.95 13.09
CA GLU A 134 11.89 12.32 13.35
C GLU A 134 13.06 13.18 12.87
N LEU A 135 12.86 14.01 11.84
CA LEU A 135 13.86 14.99 11.36
C LEU A 135 14.07 16.18 12.32
N HIS A 136 13.08 16.48 13.16
CA HIS A 136 13.15 17.58 14.13
C HIS A 136 13.62 17.15 15.52
N ASP A 137 13.82 15.85 15.76
CA ASP A 137 14.42 15.36 17.00
C ASP A 137 15.96 15.50 16.96
N THR A 138 16.42 16.74 16.84
CA THR A 138 17.79 17.13 17.17
C THR A 138 17.93 17.19 18.69
N ASN A 139 17.91 16.04 19.35
CA ASN A 139 18.41 15.91 20.72
C ASN A 139 19.72 15.12 20.69
N ILE A 140 20.79 15.86 20.33
CA ILE A 140 22.16 15.60 20.76
C ILE A 140 22.47 16.59 21.88
#